data_AF-A0A143BK59-F1
#
_entry.id   AF-A0A143BK59-F1
#
_cell.length_a   1.000
_cell.length_b   1.000
_cell.length_c   1.000
_cell.angle_alpha   90.00
_cell.angle_beta   90.00
_cell.angle_gamma   90.00
#
_symmetry.space_group_name_H-M   'P 1'
#
loop_
_entity.id
_entity.type
_entity.pdbx_description
1 polymer ?
#
loop_
_entity_poly.entity_id
_entity_poly.type
_entity_poly.pdbx_seq_one_letter_code
_entity_poly.pdbx_strand_id
1 'polypeptide(L)'
;MKRPFSYIAGTGHAVPAKVVTNNDLAAMGIETNDEWIIERTGIRQRHIAEPGESLTSLCAKASQQAMAKAGVTAGEIDVIVCGTASPDHLLPSQAVEVQTALGASRAAAFDVASACSGWLYGAIVGDSLIASGSADTVLVIGAEKLSAIVDWTDRNTCILFADGAGATVLRRARGDKKDKGIMSTFMRSDGALAELLWRPAGGGAEPYSPEVGKRQFIHMAGREVFKHAVRSMAEATDRALDSARLTAADVDLLIPHQANIRIIEATAKHAGIPMEKVFVNVDRFGNTSAASIPIALNDAMEQGRIKEGSTVLFAAFGAGFTWGSIVARF
;
A
#
# COMPACT_ATOMS: atom_id res chain seq x y z
N MET A 1 6.93 18.59 19.89
CA MET A 1 6.47 17.91 18.65
C MET A 1 6.82 18.83 17.49
N LYS A 2 7.38 18.32 16.37
CA LYS A 2 7.53 19.16 15.16
C LYS A 2 6.12 19.52 14.69
N ARG A 3 5.91 20.75 14.20
CA ARG A 3 4.60 21.16 13.67
C ARG A 3 4.28 20.29 12.43
N PRO A 4 3.07 19.71 12.32
CA PRO A 4 2.68 18.98 11.12
C PRO A 4 2.81 19.86 9.86
N PHE A 5 3.42 19.32 8.81
CA PHE A 5 3.63 20.04 7.54
C PHE A 5 2.56 19.71 6.50
N SER A 6 2.16 18.45 6.43
CA SER A 6 1.11 17.98 5.56
C SER A 6 0.01 17.21 6.32
N TYR A 7 -1.17 17.16 5.73
CA TYR A 7 -2.28 16.33 6.19
C TYR A 7 -2.93 15.62 5.01
N ILE A 8 -3.56 14.48 5.28
CA ILE A 8 -4.35 13.74 4.29
C ILE A 8 -5.68 14.49 4.10
N ALA A 9 -5.85 15.11 2.93
CA ALA A 9 -7.00 15.92 2.59
C ALA A 9 -8.12 15.13 1.92
N GLY A 10 -7.80 14.01 1.28
CA GLY A 10 -8.76 13.16 0.61
C GLY A 10 -8.17 11.78 0.32
N THR A 11 -9.05 10.79 0.23
CA THR A 11 -8.73 9.38 0.01
C THR A 11 -9.62 8.81 -1.07
N GLY A 12 -9.13 7.80 -1.79
CA GLY A 12 -9.88 7.14 -2.84
C GLY A 12 -9.33 5.76 -3.12
N HIS A 13 -10.15 4.89 -3.68
CA HIS A 13 -9.68 3.58 -4.12
C HIS A 13 -10.44 3.05 -5.33
N ALA A 14 -9.81 2.14 -6.04
CA ALA A 14 -10.41 1.40 -7.13
C ALA A 14 -9.85 -0.02 -7.16
N VAL A 15 -10.73 -0.99 -7.34
CA VAL A 15 -10.38 -2.39 -7.56
C VAL A 15 -11.12 -2.92 -8.78
N PRO A 16 -10.59 -3.94 -9.46
CA PRO A 16 -11.30 -4.61 -10.56
C PRO A 16 -12.68 -5.12 -10.14
N ALA A 17 -13.61 -5.19 -11.09
CA ALA A 17 -14.96 -5.70 -10.84
C ALA A 17 -14.97 -7.22 -10.61
N LYS A 18 -14.07 -7.95 -11.28
CA LYS A 18 -13.99 -9.40 -11.19
C LYS A 18 -13.47 -9.84 -9.83
N VAL A 19 -14.34 -10.56 -9.12
CA VAL A 19 -14.02 -11.23 -7.86
C VAL A 19 -13.60 -12.67 -8.15
N VAL A 20 -12.51 -13.10 -7.53
CA VAL A 20 -12.04 -14.49 -7.51
C VAL A 20 -12.13 -14.98 -6.06
N THR A 21 -12.98 -15.97 -5.82
CA THR A 21 -13.13 -16.61 -4.52
C THR A 21 -12.08 -17.69 -4.31
N ASN A 22 -11.94 -18.20 -3.09
CA ASN A 22 -11.10 -19.38 -2.83
C ASN A 22 -11.57 -20.63 -3.58
N ASN A 23 -12.88 -20.78 -3.79
CA ASN A 23 -13.44 -21.90 -4.56
C ASN A 23 -13.10 -21.79 -6.05
N ASP A 24 -13.03 -20.57 -6.59
CA ASP A 24 -12.59 -20.36 -7.97
C ASP A 24 -11.14 -20.81 -8.17
N LEU A 25 -10.25 -20.55 -7.19
CA LEU A 25 -8.86 -21.03 -7.24
C LEU A 25 -8.79 -22.56 -7.24
N ALA A 26 -9.61 -23.23 -6.41
CA ALA A 26 -9.71 -24.69 -6.44
C ALA A 26 -10.24 -25.21 -7.79
N ALA A 27 -11.23 -24.53 -8.38
CA ALA A 27 -11.78 -24.87 -9.69
C ALA A 27 -10.78 -24.66 -10.84
N MET A 28 -9.76 -23.80 -10.66
CA MET A 28 -8.63 -23.64 -11.59
C MET A 28 -7.59 -24.77 -11.50
N GLY A 29 -7.80 -25.77 -10.62
CA GLY A 29 -6.89 -26.92 -10.46
C GLY A 29 -5.77 -26.70 -9.44
N ILE A 30 -5.89 -25.67 -8.59
CA ILE A 30 -4.94 -25.44 -7.50
C ILE A 30 -5.28 -26.38 -6.34
N GLU A 31 -4.28 -27.09 -5.82
CA GLU A 31 -4.44 -27.99 -4.67
C GLU A 31 -4.64 -27.19 -3.37
N THR A 32 -5.87 -26.73 -3.17
CA THR A 32 -6.31 -25.85 -2.07
C THR A 32 -7.83 -25.96 -1.84
N ASN A 33 -8.33 -25.33 -0.77
CA ASN A 33 -9.77 -25.14 -0.50
C ASN A 33 -10.00 -23.88 0.34
N ASP A 34 -11.26 -23.47 0.51
CA ASP A 34 -11.65 -22.25 1.22
C ASP A 34 -11.16 -22.22 2.68
N GLU A 35 -11.42 -23.28 3.43
CA GLU A 35 -11.04 -23.38 4.85
C GLU A 35 -9.53 -23.22 5.04
N TRP A 36 -8.74 -23.89 4.20
CA TRP A 36 -7.29 -23.87 4.25
C TRP A 36 -6.71 -22.49 3.94
N ILE A 37 -7.28 -21.77 2.96
CA ILE A 37 -6.84 -20.40 2.64
C ILE A 37 -7.21 -19.46 3.78
N ILE A 38 -8.43 -19.52 4.30
CA ILE A 38 -8.89 -18.65 5.38
C ILE A 38 -8.05 -18.85 6.64
N GLU A 39 -7.81 -20.09 7.07
CA GLU A 39 -7.04 -20.37 8.28
C GLU A 39 -5.63 -19.76 8.21
N ARG A 40 -5.01 -19.78 7.03
CA ARG A 40 -3.62 -19.35 6.83
C ARG A 40 -3.49 -17.87 6.54
N THR A 41 -4.50 -17.26 5.93
CA THR A 41 -4.38 -15.93 5.31
C THR A 41 -5.45 -14.95 5.77
N GLY A 42 -6.62 -15.44 6.20
CA GLY A 42 -7.83 -14.67 6.41
C GLY A 42 -8.55 -14.25 5.12
N ILE A 43 -8.00 -14.56 3.94
CA ILE A 43 -8.53 -14.13 2.64
C ILE A 43 -9.68 -15.03 2.23
N ARG A 44 -10.83 -14.44 1.88
CA ARG A 44 -12.01 -15.13 1.33
C ARG A 44 -12.13 -14.94 -0.17
N GLN A 45 -11.75 -13.76 -0.64
CA GLN A 45 -11.81 -13.37 -2.04
C GLN A 45 -10.74 -12.34 -2.37
N ARG A 46 -10.47 -12.17 -3.67
CA ARG A 46 -9.61 -11.12 -4.21
C ARG A 46 -10.18 -10.54 -5.50
N HIS A 47 -9.76 -9.33 -5.83
CA HIS A 47 -10.12 -8.66 -7.08
C HIS A 47 -9.00 -8.81 -8.10
N ILE A 48 -9.32 -9.25 -9.32
CA ILE A 48 -8.35 -9.52 -10.38
C ILE A 48 -8.77 -8.78 -11.65
N ALA A 49 -7.84 -8.02 -12.23
CA ALA A 49 -8.08 -7.22 -13.41
C ALA A 49 -8.42 -8.09 -14.63
N GLU A 50 -9.46 -7.71 -15.35
CA GLU A 50 -9.81 -8.35 -16.62
C GLU A 50 -8.97 -7.79 -17.79
N PRO A 51 -8.92 -8.49 -18.94
CA PRO A 51 -8.32 -7.93 -20.14
C PRO A 51 -8.89 -6.53 -20.46
N GLY A 52 -8.00 -5.55 -20.62
CA GLY A 52 -8.37 -4.14 -20.85
C GLY A 52 -8.37 -3.26 -19.59
N GLU A 53 -8.35 -3.84 -18.39
CA GLU A 53 -8.12 -3.07 -17.16
C GLU A 53 -6.61 -2.93 -16.90
N SER A 54 -6.10 -1.71 -17.09
CA SER A 54 -4.70 -1.35 -16.80
C SER A 54 -4.53 -0.81 -15.38
N LEU A 55 -3.32 -0.87 -14.85
CA LEU A 55 -3.00 -0.28 -13.55
C LEU A 55 -3.23 1.25 -13.58
N THR A 56 -2.88 1.91 -14.68
CA THR A 56 -3.16 3.34 -14.93
C THR A 56 -4.65 3.64 -14.74
N SER A 57 -5.55 2.80 -15.26
CA SER A 57 -6.99 3.01 -15.15
C SER A 57 -7.51 2.91 -13.71
N LEU A 58 -6.95 2.00 -12.90
CA LEU A 58 -7.27 1.86 -11.48
C LEU A 58 -6.74 3.07 -10.69
N CYS A 59 -5.48 3.45 -10.93
CA CYS A 59 -4.86 4.63 -10.33
C CYS A 59 -5.65 5.90 -10.60
N ALA A 60 -6.09 6.11 -11.85
CA ALA A 60 -6.87 7.28 -12.24
C ALA A 60 -8.21 7.34 -11.48
N LYS A 61 -8.96 6.23 -11.43
CA LYS A 61 -10.23 6.14 -10.68
C LYS A 61 -10.03 6.44 -9.18
N ALA A 62 -9.03 5.82 -8.55
CA ALA A 62 -8.72 6.05 -7.14
C ALA A 62 -8.32 7.52 -6.88
N SER A 63 -7.50 8.08 -7.76
CA SER A 63 -7.02 9.46 -7.65
C SER A 63 -8.14 10.49 -7.82
N GLN A 64 -9.04 10.29 -8.79
CA GLN A 64 -10.21 11.14 -8.99
C GLN A 64 -11.10 11.21 -7.75
N GLN A 65 -11.34 10.06 -7.08
CA GLN A 65 -12.07 10.04 -5.81
C GLN A 65 -11.32 10.82 -4.71
N ALA A 66 -10.01 10.59 -4.56
CA ALA A 66 -9.20 11.28 -3.56
C ALA A 66 -9.17 12.80 -3.79
N MET A 67 -9.03 13.23 -5.05
CA MET A 67 -9.05 14.62 -5.47
C MET A 67 -10.41 15.28 -5.22
N ALA A 68 -11.50 14.58 -5.56
CA ALA A 68 -12.87 15.07 -5.30
C ALA A 68 -13.11 15.31 -3.81
N LYS A 69 -12.72 14.37 -2.94
CA LYS A 69 -12.84 14.53 -1.48
C LYS A 69 -11.93 15.62 -0.92
N ALA A 70 -10.75 15.81 -1.51
CA ALA A 70 -9.83 16.88 -1.13
C ALA A 70 -10.25 18.27 -1.65
N GLY A 71 -11.21 18.33 -2.56
CA GLY A 71 -11.65 19.55 -3.24
C GLY A 71 -10.54 20.18 -4.09
N VAL A 72 -9.74 19.36 -4.78
CA VAL A 72 -8.64 19.83 -5.65
C VAL A 72 -8.83 19.37 -7.09
N THR A 73 -8.39 20.20 -8.02
CA THR A 73 -8.38 19.92 -9.45
C THR A 73 -7.03 19.35 -9.89
N ALA A 74 -6.97 18.76 -11.09
CA ALA A 74 -5.73 18.23 -11.65
C ALA A 74 -4.64 19.30 -11.82
N GLY A 75 -5.04 20.55 -12.07
CA GLY A 75 -4.12 21.69 -12.22
C GLY A 75 -3.49 22.18 -10.90
N GLU A 76 -4.01 21.72 -9.75
CA GLU A 76 -3.50 22.05 -8.41
C GLU A 76 -2.55 21.00 -7.86
N ILE A 77 -2.37 19.86 -8.55
CA ILE A 77 -1.42 18.82 -8.13
C ILE A 77 -0.01 19.24 -8.58
N ASP A 78 0.91 19.37 -7.64
CA ASP A 78 2.31 19.73 -7.92
C ASP A 78 3.16 18.49 -8.20
N VAL A 79 2.87 17.39 -7.50
CA VAL A 79 3.63 16.13 -7.59
C VAL A 79 2.70 14.92 -7.50
N ILE A 80 2.96 13.91 -8.34
CA ILE A 80 2.37 12.58 -8.28
C ILE A 80 3.47 11.57 -7.93
N VAL A 81 3.27 10.84 -6.83
CA VAL A 81 4.17 9.77 -6.39
C VAL A 81 3.41 8.45 -6.43
N CYS A 82 3.88 7.47 -7.21
CA CYS A 82 3.24 6.16 -7.31
C CYS A 82 4.14 5.06 -6.73
N GLY A 83 3.69 4.40 -5.66
CA GLY A 83 4.29 3.17 -5.16
C GLY A 83 3.68 1.96 -5.84
N THR A 84 4.47 1.27 -6.66
CA THR A 84 4.05 0.05 -7.38
C THR A 84 5.25 -0.88 -7.62
N ALA A 85 5.00 -2.19 -7.66
CA ALA A 85 5.93 -3.22 -8.11
C ALA A 85 5.48 -3.91 -9.41
N SER A 86 4.34 -3.48 -9.96
CA SER A 86 3.70 -4.07 -11.13
C SER A 86 3.18 -2.98 -12.10
N PRO A 87 4.04 -2.03 -12.53
CA PRO A 87 3.62 -0.96 -13.43
C PRO A 87 3.13 -1.53 -14.77
N ASP A 88 2.25 -0.80 -15.46
CA ASP A 88 1.78 -1.17 -16.80
C ASP A 88 2.95 -1.34 -17.78
N HIS A 89 3.94 -0.45 -17.69
CA HIS A 89 5.17 -0.50 -18.47
C HIS A 89 6.41 -0.36 -17.56
N LEU A 90 7.53 -0.98 -17.97
CA LEU A 90 8.82 -0.82 -17.28
C LEU A 90 9.46 0.56 -17.55
N LEU A 91 9.04 1.22 -18.63
CA LEU A 91 9.43 2.57 -19.03
C LEU A 91 8.34 3.12 -19.97
N PRO A 92 7.75 4.30 -19.71
CA PRO A 92 8.03 5.27 -18.64
C PRO A 92 7.53 4.80 -17.25
N SER A 93 7.64 5.67 -16.24
CA SER A 93 7.09 5.41 -14.90
C SER A 93 5.55 5.40 -14.92
N GLN A 94 4.96 4.60 -14.04
CA GLN A 94 3.52 4.49 -13.85
C GLN A 94 2.88 5.83 -13.49
N ALA A 95 3.54 6.65 -12.66
CA ALA A 95 3.05 7.96 -12.26
C ALA A 95 2.87 8.92 -13.46
N VAL A 96 3.71 8.84 -14.49
CA VAL A 96 3.61 9.70 -15.69
C VAL A 96 2.39 9.34 -16.53
N GLU A 97 2.05 8.06 -16.59
CA GLU A 97 0.83 7.60 -17.28
C GLU A 97 -0.42 8.09 -16.54
N VAL A 98 -0.41 8.03 -15.21
CA VAL A 98 -1.49 8.57 -14.38
C VAL A 98 -1.58 10.10 -14.52
N GLN A 99 -0.45 10.79 -14.57
CA GLN A 99 -0.40 12.24 -14.80
C GLN A 99 -1.14 12.63 -16.08
N THR A 100 -0.91 11.88 -17.16
CA THR A 100 -1.62 12.07 -18.43
C THR A 100 -3.10 11.73 -18.30
N ALA A 101 -3.45 10.60 -17.68
CA ALA A 101 -4.84 10.16 -17.49
C ALA A 101 -5.68 11.13 -16.65
N LEU A 102 -5.07 11.85 -15.72
CA LEU A 102 -5.73 12.86 -14.88
C LEU A 102 -5.76 14.26 -15.51
N GLY A 103 -5.00 14.49 -16.59
CA GLY A 103 -4.79 15.83 -17.13
C GLY A 103 -3.98 16.74 -16.20
N ALA A 104 -3.17 16.18 -15.30
CA ALA A 104 -2.35 16.91 -14.32
C ALA A 104 -1.06 17.43 -14.95
N SER A 105 -1.17 18.19 -16.04
CA SER A 105 -0.07 18.59 -16.93
C SER A 105 1.04 19.41 -16.27
N ARG A 106 0.79 19.99 -15.09
CA ARG A 106 1.75 20.76 -14.29
C ARG A 106 2.52 19.92 -13.27
N ALA A 107 2.02 18.72 -12.96
CA ALA A 107 2.58 17.88 -11.91
C ALA A 107 3.88 17.22 -12.37
N ALA A 108 4.92 17.26 -11.52
CA ALA A 108 6.01 16.29 -11.62
C ALA A 108 5.49 14.90 -11.26
N ALA A 109 5.98 13.84 -11.91
CA ALA A 109 5.47 12.49 -11.68
C ALA A 109 6.60 11.45 -11.68
N PHE A 110 6.66 10.63 -10.63
CA PHE A 110 7.66 9.57 -10.51
C PHE A 110 7.18 8.41 -9.62
N ASP A 111 7.83 7.26 -9.78
CA ASP A 111 7.52 6.07 -9.00
C ASP A 111 8.48 5.89 -7.82
N VAL A 112 8.00 5.20 -6.79
CA VAL A 112 8.79 4.75 -5.65
C VAL A 112 8.69 3.23 -5.56
N ALA A 113 9.76 2.55 -5.98
CA ALA A 113 9.86 1.10 -5.91
C ALA A 113 10.31 0.64 -4.51
N SER A 114 9.36 0.36 -3.62
CA SER A 114 9.60 -0.28 -2.32
C SER A 114 8.55 -1.34 -1.98
N ALA A 115 8.09 -2.05 -3.02
CA ALA A 115 7.09 -3.13 -2.92
C ALA A 115 5.90 -2.73 -2.03
N CYS A 116 5.52 -3.59 -1.08
CA CYS A 116 4.33 -3.37 -0.25
C CYS A 116 4.43 -2.15 0.68
N SER A 117 5.63 -1.59 0.93
CA SER A 117 5.78 -0.31 1.64
C SER A 117 5.69 0.92 0.72
N GLY A 118 5.40 0.72 -0.56
CA GLY A 118 5.38 1.75 -1.63
C GLY A 118 4.57 3.00 -1.27
N TRP A 119 3.33 2.83 -0.80
CA TRP A 119 2.51 3.98 -0.43
C TRP A 119 3.07 4.75 0.77
N LEU A 120 3.59 4.05 1.80
CA LEU A 120 4.19 4.72 2.96
C LEU A 120 5.43 5.52 2.55
N TYR A 121 6.33 4.91 1.79
CA TYR A 121 7.52 5.62 1.30
C TYR A 121 7.12 6.81 0.43
N GLY A 122 6.16 6.63 -0.47
CA GLY A 122 5.62 7.71 -1.29
C GLY A 122 4.99 8.84 -0.47
N ALA A 123 4.26 8.52 0.58
CA ALA A 123 3.66 9.51 1.48
C ALA A 123 4.71 10.27 2.29
N ILE A 124 5.78 9.60 2.73
CA ILE A 124 6.89 10.23 3.45
C ILE A 124 7.69 11.16 2.53
N VAL A 125 7.91 10.76 1.27
CA VAL A 125 8.49 11.64 0.25
C VAL A 125 7.58 12.84 -0.02
N GLY A 126 6.27 12.63 -0.16
CA GLY A 126 5.29 13.70 -0.35
C GLY A 126 5.25 14.69 0.81
N ASP A 127 5.24 14.20 2.05
CA ASP A 127 5.33 15.04 3.25
C ASP A 127 6.62 15.86 3.28
N SER A 128 7.75 15.24 2.91
CA SER A 128 9.05 15.91 2.84
C SER A 128 9.09 17.04 1.81
N LEU A 129 8.48 16.82 0.62
CA LEU A 129 8.37 17.84 -0.44
C LEU A 129 7.48 19.02 -0.01
N ILE A 130 6.42 18.75 0.76
CA ILE A 130 5.58 19.80 1.34
C ILE A 130 6.35 20.56 2.42
N ALA A 131 7.03 19.84 3.31
CA ALA A 131 7.82 20.42 4.40
C ALA A 131 8.97 21.30 3.89
N SER A 132 9.62 20.94 2.78
CA SER A 132 10.70 21.71 2.17
C SER A 132 10.23 22.96 1.41
N GLY A 133 8.93 23.09 1.14
CA GLY A 133 8.41 24.17 0.29
C GLY A 133 8.38 23.84 -1.21
N SER A 134 8.75 22.62 -1.60
CA SER A 134 8.84 22.20 -3.01
C SER A 134 7.48 21.86 -3.63
N ALA A 135 6.48 21.55 -2.81
CA ALA A 135 5.10 21.29 -3.23
C ALA A 135 4.09 21.81 -2.19
N ASP A 136 2.86 22.06 -2.62
CA ASP A 136 1.72 22.38 -1.75
C ASP A 136 0.67 21.26 -1.73
N THR A 137 0.51 20.57 -2.86
CA THR A 137 -0.41 19.45 -3.03
C THR A 137 0.29 18.28 -3.71
N VAL A 138 0.33 17.13 -3.03
CA VAL A 138 0.95 15.91 -3.53
C VAL A 138 -0.11 14.81 -3.62
N LEU A 139 -0.24 14.19 -4.78
CA LEU A 139 -1.03 12.98 -4.97
C LEU A 139 -0.13 11.76 -4.75
N VAL A 140 -0.46 10.95 -3.75
CA VAL A 140 0.30 9.73 -3.41
C VAL A 140 -0.57 8.52 -3.69
N ILE A 141 -0.05 7.60 -4.48
CA ILE A 141 -0.75 6.42 -4.97
C ILE A 141 0.00 5.17 -4.51
N GLY A 142 -0.72 4.19 -3.97
CA GLY A 142 -0.25 2.82 -3.85
C GLY A 142 -1.08 1.95 -4.77
N ALA A 143 -0.46 1.24 -5.71
CA ALA A 143 -1.20 0.54 -6.74
C ALA A 143 -0.47 -0.69 -7.25
N GLU A 144 -1.23 -1.77 -7.48
CA GLU A 144 -0.68 -3.01 -8.01
C GLU A 144 -1.66 -3.74 -8.92
N LYS A 145 -1.10 -4.40 -9.93
CA LYS A 145 -1.72 -5.48 -10.71
C LYS A 145 -0.88 -6.75 -10.54
N LEU A 146 -0.84 -7.28 -9.32
CA LEU A 146 -0.01 -8.43 -8.96
C LEU A 146 -0.41 -9.70 -9.70
N SER A 147 -1.66 -9.80 -10.15
CA SER A 147 -2.15 -10.88 -11.00
C SER A 147 -1.34 -11.10 -12.27
N ALA A 148 -0.67 -10.05 -12.76
CA ALA A 148 0.19 -10.08 -13.94
C ALA A 148 1.59 -10.65 -13.67
N ILE A 149 2.01 -10.73 -12.41
CA ILE A 149 3.36 -11.14 -11.99
C ILE A 149 3.37 -12.29 -10.98
N VAL A 150 2.24 -12.95 -10.76
CA VAL A 150 2.12 -14.16 -9.93
C VAL A 150 2.10 -15.42 -10.79
N ASP A 151 2.73 -16.50 -10.31
CA ASP A 151 2.58 -17.82 -10.93
C ASP A 151 1.27 -18.44 -10.44
N TRP A 152 0.26 -18.46 -11.30
CA TRP A 152 -1.06 -19.02 -10.97
C TRP A 152 -1.03 -20.52 -10.64
N THR A 153 0.06 -21.23 -10.93
CA THR A 153 0.26 -22.64 -10.55
C THR A 153 0.97 -22.81 -9.20
N ASP A 154 1.52 -21.74 -8.61
CA ASP A 154 2.15 -21.78 -7.29
C ASP A 154 1.14 -21.37 -6.19
N ARG A 155 0.60 -22.37 -5.50
CA ARG A 155 -0.35 -22.16 -4.40
C ARG A 155 0.22 -21.33 -3.24
N ASN A 156 1.54 -21.18 -3.11
CA ASN A 156 2.13 -20.42 -2.00
C ASN A 156 1.98 -18.90 -2.20
N THR A 157 1.76 -18.45 -3.44
CA THR A 157 1.68 -17.03 -3.81
C THR A 157 0.32 -16.66 -4.42
N CYS A 158 -0.26 -17.50 -5.29
CA CYS A 158 -1.50 -17.18 -6.00
C CYS A 158 -2.74 -17.05 -5.09
N ILE A 159 -2.70 -17.64 -3.89
CA ILE A 159 -3.75 -17.49 -2.87
C ILE A 159 -3.71 -16.13 -2.16
N LEU A 160 -2.63 -15.36 -2.29
CA LEU A 160 -2.45 -14.12 -1.52
C LEU A 160 -2.84 -12.90 -2.33
N PHE A 161 -2.30 -12.82 -3.54
CA PHE A 161 -2.18 -11.55 -4.23
C PHE A 161 -3.45 -11.14 -4.98
N ALA A 162 -3.60 -9.83 -5.09
CA ALA A 162 -4.77 -9.17 -5.65
C ALA A 162 -4.36 -7.88 -6.36
N ASP A 163 -5.28 -7.31 -7.13
CA ASP A 163 -5.10 -6.08 -7.87
C ASP A 163 -5.91 -4.94 -7.25
N GLY A 164 -5.39 -3.73 -7.34
CA GLY A 164 -6.08 -2.54 -6.86
C GLY A 164 -5.21 -1.31 -6.78
N ALA A 165 -5.84 -0.15 -6.62
CA ALA A 165 -5.19 1.12 -6.38
C ALA A 165 -5.88 1.86 -5.23
N GLY A 166 -5.07 2.46 -4.35
CA GLY A 166 -5.51 3.44 -3.38
C GLY A 166 -4.74 4.74 -3.57
N ALA A 167 -5.41 5.87 -3.38
CA ALA A 167 -4.82 7.19 -3.55
C ALA A 167 -5.15 8.09 -2.36
N THR A 168 -4.21 8.97 -2.05
CA THR A 168 -4.36 10.01 -1.03
C THR A 168 -3.82 11.33 -1.51
N VAL A 169 -4.52 12.43 -1.23
CA VAL A 169 -4.02 13.78 -1.47
C VAL A 169 -3.43 14.31 -0.18
N LEU A 170 -2.14 14.61 -0.17
CA LEU A 170 -1.47 15.35 0.89
C LEU A 170 -1.53 16.85 0.58
N ARG A 171 -1.90 17.66 1.56
CA ARG A 171 -1.91 19.13 1.43
C ARG A 171 -1.09 19.79 2.52
N ARG A 172 -0.44 20.89 2.18
CA ARG A 172 0.21 21.77 3.16
C ARG A 172 -0.77 22.21 4.25
N ALA A 173 -0.40 22.00 5.51
CA ALA A 173 -1.11 22.56 6.65
C ALA A 173 -0.95 24.10 6.68
N ARG A 174 -2.07 24.84 6.70
CA ARG A 174 -2.11 26.31 6.84
C ARG A 174 -2.88 26.68 8.12
N GLY A 175 -2.52 27.78 8.79
CA GLY A 175 -3.23 28.33 9.96
C GLY A 175 -3.11 27.49 11.25
N ASP A 176 -4.17 27.50 12.07
CA ASP A 176 -4.28 26.86 13.39
C ASP A 176 -4.46 25.33 13.36
N LYS A 177 -4.24 24.70 12.20
CA LYS A 177 -4.19 23.22 12.03
C LYS A 177 -2.97 22.57 12.71
N LYS A 178 -2.53 23.09 13.87
CA LYS A 178 -1.35 22.59 14.59
C LYS A 178 -1.53 21.15 15.09
N ASP A 179 -2.78 20.70 15.23
CA ASP A 179 -3.14 19.37 15.71
C ASP A 179 -3.71 18.45 14.63
N LYS A 180 -3.48 18.74 13.34
CA LYS A 180 -3.87 17.86 12.22
C LYS A 180 -2.71 17.64 11.29
N GLY A 181 -2.48 16.40 10.88
CA GLY A 181 -1.48 16.02 9.89
C GLY A 181 -0.53 14.91 10.34
N ILE A 182 0.52 14.71 9.56
CA ILE A 182 1.55 13.69 9.82
C ILE A 182 2.39 14.14 11.03
N MET A 183 2.40 13.30 12.05
CA MET A 183 3.05 13.54 13.35
C MET A 183 4.45 12.92 13.40
N SER A 184 4.61 11.73 12.83
CA SER A 184 5.88 11.03 12.75
C SER A 184 5.93 10.14 11.50
N THR A 185 7.15 9.90 11.03
CA THR A 185 7.46 9.04 9.91
C THR A 185 8.69 8.20 10.22
N PHE A 186 8.78 7.00 9.67
CA PHE A 186 9.94 6.12 9.77
C PHE A 186 10.07 5.29 8.50
N MET A 187 11.31 5.09 8.02
CA MET A 187 11.65 4.26 6.88
C MET A 187 12.96 3.52 7.17
N ARG A 188 13.04 2.25 6.76
CA ARG A 188 14.25 1.43 6.88
C ARG A 188 14.27 0.30 5.85
N SER A 189 15.47 -0.14 5.48
CA SER A 189 15.67 -1.28 4.58
C SER A 189 16.75 -2.23 5.08
N ASP A 190 16.68 -3.47 4.60
CA ASP A 190 17.70 -4.51 4.73
C ASP A 190 17.79 -5.31 3.42
N GLY A 191 18.69 -4.87 2.53
CA GLY A 191 18.90 -5.45 1.21
C GLY A 191 19.45 -6.87 1.22
N ALA A 192 20.02 -7.35 2.33
CA ALA A 192 20.58 -8.70 2.43
C ALA A 192 19.49 -9.79 2.37
N LEU A 193 18.23 -9.40 2.53
CA LEU A 193 17.06 -10.29 2.56
C LEU A 193 16.24 -10.28 1.26
N ALA A 194 16.71 -9.59 0.22
CA ALA A 194 15.96 -9.37 -1.01
C ALA A 194 15.43 -10.67 -1.63
N GLU A 195 16.25 -11.72 -1.70
CA GLU A 195 15.89 -12.99 -2.34
C GLU A 195 14.82 -13.80 -1.59
N LEU A 196 14.43 -13.38 -0.38
CA LEU A 196 13.30 -14.00 0.34
C LEU A 196 11.95 -13.65 -0.27
N LEU A 197 11.83 -12.52 -0.97
CA LEU A 197 10.63 -12.13 -1.72
C LEU A 197 11.05 -11.22 -2.88
N TRP A 198 11.05 -11.76 -4.10
CA TRP A 198 11.56 -11.05 -5.28
C TRP A 198 11.08 -11.65 -6.59
N ARG A 199 11.44 -11.01 -7.70
CA ARG A 199 11.29 -11.53 -9.07
C ARG A 199 12.68 -11.77 -9.65
N PRO A 200 13.15 -13.03 -9.74
CA PRO A 200 14.52 -13.32 -10.17
C PRO A 200 14.86 -12.85 -11.60
N ALA A 201 13.89 -12.80 -12.50
CA ALA A 201 14.08 -12.43 -13.91
C ALA A 201 13.03 -11.43 -14.42
N GLY A 202 13.26 -10.89 -15.61
CA GLY A 202 12.44 -9.84 -16.26
C GLY A 202 12.97 -8.42 -16.04
N GLY A 203 14.07 -8.27 -15.31
CA GLY A 203 14.80 -7.01 -15.11
C GLY A 203 16.05 -6.92 -15.98
N GLY A 204 16.89 -5.90 -15.72
CA GLY A 204 18.11 -5.68 -16.51
C GLY A 204 19.21 -6.73 -16.32
N ALA A 205 19.26 -7.41 -15.16
CA ALA A 205 20.23 -8.48 -14.90
C ALA A 205 19.91 -9.77 -15.68
N GLU A 206 18.63 -10.04 -15.88
CA GLU A 206 18.15 -11.17 -16.69
C GLU A 206 16.88 -10.73 -17.45
N PRO A 207 17.02 -10.23 -18.69
CA PRO A 207 15.91 -9.75 -19.50
C PRO A 207 14.87 -10.83 -19.81
N TYR A 208 13.65 -10.42 -20.20
CA TYR A 208 12.62 -11.36 -20.63
C TYR A 208 13.07 -12.18 -21.85
N SER A 209 12.94 -13.49 -21.73
CA SER A 209 13.16 -14.44 -22.81
C SER A 209 12.38 -15.74 -22.54
N PRO A 210 12.16 -16.62 -23.52
CA PRO A 210 11.50 -17.91 -23.27
C PRO A 210 12.16 -18.75 -22.15
N GLU A 211 13.47 -18.57 -21.94
CA GLU A 211 14.28 -19.31 -20.97
C GLU A 211 14.09 -18.87 -19.51
N VAL A 212 13.50 -17.68 -19.26
CA VAL A 212 13.27 -17.24 -17.87
C VAL A 212 12.20 -18.08 -17.18
N GLY A 213 11.22 -18.59 -17.93
CA GLY A 213 10.17 -19.48 -17.42
C GLY A 213 9.47 -18.90 -16.19
N LYS A 214 9.41 -19.66 -15.09
CA LYS A 214 8.77 -19.23 -13.83
C LYS A 214 9.53 -18.16 -13.06
N ARG A 215 10.80 -17.88 -13.41
CA ARG A 215 11.64 -16.89 -12.73
C ARG A 215 11.19 -15.45 -12.97
N GLN A 216 10.29 -15.22 -13.93
CA GLN A 216 9.66 -13.91 -14.16
C GLN A 216 8.57 -13.54 -13.15
N PHE A 217 8.05 -14.52 -12.39
CA PHE A 217 6.99 -14.32 -11.41
C PHE A 217 7.56 -14.03 -10.01
N ILE A 218 6.69 -13.72 -9.06
CA ILE A 218 7.04 -13.55 -7.64
C ILE A 218 7.47 -14.89 -7.05
N HIS A 219 8.65 -14.91 -6.42
CA HIS A 219 9.16 -16.02 -5.60
C HIS A 219 9.18 -15.59 -4.15
N MET A 220 8.72 -16.47 -3.25
CA MET A 220 8.56 -16.13 -1.83
C MET A 220 8.96 -17.28 -0.90
N ALA A 221 9.92 -17.03 -0.02
CA ALA A 221 10.27 -17.89 1.11
C ALA A 221 9.32 -17.64 2.30
N GLY A 222 8.04 -18.02 2.18
CA GLY A 222 6.94 -17.56 3.04
C GLY A 222 7.18 -17.66 4.56
N ARG A 223 7.84 -18.72 5.05
CA ARG A 223 8.14 -18.89 6.48
C ARG A 223 9.16 -17.85 6.99
N GLU A 224 10.20 -17.56 6.22
CA GLU A 224 11.20 -16.56 6.60
C GLU A 224 10.65 -15.15 6.40
N VAL A 225 9.91 -14.91 5.31
CA VAL A 225 9.18 -13.65 5.08
C VAL A 225 8.27 -13.31 6.25
N PHE A 226 7.48 -14.27 6.76
CA PHE A 226 6.62 -14.05 7.93
C PHE A 226 7.40 -13.58 9.17
N LYS A 227 8.52 -14.23 9.49
CA LYS A 227 9.33 -13.87 10.67
C LYS A 227 9.89 -12.46 10.57
N HIS A 228 10.45 -12.12 9.41
CA HIS A 228 11.02 -10.80 9.17
C HIS A 228 9.93 -9.73 9.10
N ALA A 229 8.80 -10.01 8.46
CA ALA A 229 7.64 -9.12 8.42
C ALA A 229 7.18 -8.72 9.83
N VAL A 230 6.96 -9.68 10.73
CA VAL A 230 6.52 -9.39 12.11
C VAL A 230 7.54 -8.52 12.84
N ARG A 231 8.84 -8.81 12.70
CA ARG A 231 9.90 -8.01 13.33
C ARG A 231 9.98 -6.59 12.77
N SER A 232 9.90 -6.44 11.45
CA SER A 232 9.95 -5.15 10.77
C SER A 232 8.72 -4.29 11.09
N MET A 233 7.53 -4.88 11.12
CA MET A 233 6.30 -4.20 11.50
C MET A 233 6.33 -3.74 12.97
N ALA A 234 6.82 -4.59 13.87
CA ALA A 234 7.04 -4.27 15.27
C ALA A 234 7.97 -3.06 15.45
N GLU A 235 9.15 -3.09 14.82
CA GLU A 235 10.08 -1.95 14.85
C GLU A 235 9.42 -0.69 14.26
N ALA A 236 8.73 -0.79 13.12
CA ALA A 236 8.06 0.34 12.52
C ALA A 236 7.09 1.00 13.50
N THR A 237 6.23 0.21 14.13
CA THR A 237 5.27 0.68 15.13
C THR A 237 5.96 1.37 16.30
N ASP A 238 6.96 0.75 16.92
CA ASP A 238 7.69 1.32 18.06
C ASP A 238 8.31 2.67 17.69
N ARG A 239 9.00 2.73 16.54
CA ARG A 239 9.67 3.95 16.05
C ARG A 239 8.68 5.07 15.74
N ALA A 240 7.51 4.74 15.19
CA ALA A 240 6.46 5.72 14.92
C ALA A 240 5.90 6.34 16.21
N LEU A 241 5.56 5.50 17.18
CA LEU A 241 4.98 5.91 18.47
C LEU A 241 5.98 6.73 19.29
N ASP A 242 7.22 6.25 19.41
CA ASP A 242 8.30 6.97 20.10
C ASP A 242 8.54 8.35 19.49
N SER A 243 8.61 8.43 18.16
CA SER A 243 8.85 9.68 17.43
C SER A 243 7.67 10.65 17.56
N ALA A 244 6.44 10.14 17.61
CA ALA A 244 5.23 10.92 17.87
C ALA A 244 5.06 11.26 19.36
N ARG A 245 5.83 10.63 20.26
CA ARG A 245 5.66 10.69 21.73
C ARG A 245 4.27 10.25 22.18
N LEU A 246 3.82 9.15 21.59
CA LEU A 246 2.52 8.54 21.86
C LEU A 246 2.72 7.12 22.39
N THR A 247 1.66 6.60 23.00
CA THR A 247 1.55 5.22 23.43
C THR A 247 0.45 4.51 22.63
N ALA A 248 0.34 3.19 22.79
CA ALA A 248 -0.75 2.41 22.20
C ALA A 248 -2.15 2.92 22.57
N ALA A 249 -2.30 3.49 23.77
CA ALA A 249 -3.56 4.03 24.26
C ALA A 249 -4.03 5.26 23.47
N ASP A 250 -3.09 6.02 22.88
CA ASP A 250 -3.36 7.22 22.10
C ASP A 250 -3.74 6.92 20.65
N VAL A 251 -3.62 5.67 20.20
CA VAL A 251 -3.99 5.25 18.85
C VAL A 251 -5.47 4.89 18.81
N ASP A 252 -6.21 5.56 17.93
CA ASP A 252 -7.63 5.28 17.67
C ASP A 252 -7.81 4.15 16.66
N LEU A 253 -6.91 4.06 15.67
CA LEU A 253 -6.94 3.04 14.63
C LEU A 253 -5.53 2.68 14.14
N LEU A 254 -5.24 1.38 14.10
CA LEU A 254 -4.09 0.82 13.40
C LEU A 254 -4.54 0.33 12.02
N ILE A 255 -3.90 0.82 10.95
CA ILE A 255 -4.07 0.35 9.58
C ILE A 255 -2.73 -0.23 9.10
N PRO A 256 -2.48 -1.52 9.34
CA PRO A 256 -1.26 -2.18 8.90
C PRO A 256 -1.37 -2.59 7.42
N HIS A 257 -0.23 -2.93 6.80
CA HIS A 257 -0.21 -3.62 5.53
C HIS A 257 -1.08 -4.89 5.58
N GLN A 258 -2.01 -5.00 4.63
CA GLN A 258 -2.97 -6.11 4.53
C GLN A 258 -2.33 -7.33 3.84
N ALA A 259 -1.28 -7.89 4.44
CA ALA A 259 -0.58 -9.06 3.90
C ALA A 259 -1.36 -10.37 4.11
N ASN A 260 -1.77 -10.59 5.36
CA ASN A 260 -2.64 -11.66 5.83
C ASN A 260 -3.01 -11.38 7.29
N ILE A 261 -4.07 -12.03 7.78
CA ILE A 261 -4.56 -11.82 9.15
C ILE A 261 -3.51 -12.12 10.24
N ARG A 262 -2.65 -13.12 10.03
CA ARG A 262 -1.67 -13.54 11.05
C ARG A 262 -0.58 -12.50 11.30
N ILE A 263 -0.10 -11.81 10.25
CA ILE A 263 0.85 -10.71 10.39
C ILE A 263 0.17 -9.49 11.03
N ILE A 264 -1.08 -9.24 10.68
CA ILE A 264 -1.88 -8.14 11.24
C ILE A 264 -2.05 -8.35 12.76
N GLU A 265 -2.49 -9.53 13.18
CA GLU A 265 -2.65 -9.90 14.59
C GLU A 265 -1.33 -9.82 15.37
N ALA A 266 -0.24 -10.31 14.80
CA ALA A 266 1.08 -10.24 15.42
C ALA A 266 1.54 -8.78 15.61
N THR A 267 1.29 -7.92 14.62
CA THR A 267 1.61 -6.48 14.69
C THR A 267 0.77 -5.79 15.76
N ALA A 268 -0.55 -6.03 15.78
CA ALA A 268 -1.45 -5.47 16.77
C ALA A 268 -1.10 -5.88 18.20
N LYS A 269 -0.80 -7.17 18.39
CA LYS A 269 -0.35 -7.73 19.67
C LYS A 269 0.95 -7.10 20.14
N HIS A 270 1.94 -6.93 19.25
CA HIS A 270 3.20 -6.25 19.59
C HIS A 270 2.96 -4.81 20.01
N ALA A 271 2.14 -4.09 19.26
CA ALA A 271 1.79 -2.71 19.52
C ALA A 271 0.96 -2.50 20.80
N GLY A 272 0.43 -3.58 21.42
CA GLY A 272 -0.52 -3.47 22.52
C GLY A 272 -1.86 -2.86 22.10
N ILE A 273 -2.22 -2.92 20.82
CA ILE A 273 -3.45 -2.38 20.27
C ILE A 273 -4.45 -3.53 20.10
N PRO A 274 -5.64 -3.46 20.71
CA PRO A 274 -6.61 -4.54 20.62
C PRO A 274 -7.26 -4.56 19.22
N MET A 275 -7.68 -5.74 18.77
CA MET A 275 -8.11 -5.95 17.36
C MET A 275 -9.31 -5.10 16.94
N GLU A 276 -10.18 -4.67 17.86
CA GLU A 276 -11.27 -3.73 17.56
C GLU A 276 -10.77 -2.35 17.11
N LYS A 277 -9.54 -1.97 17.49
CA LYS A 277 -8.83 -0.77 17.03
C LYS A 277 -7.93 -1.05 15.83
N VAL A 278 -8.06 -2.20 15.17
CA VAL A 278 -7.32 -2.54 13.95
C VAL A 278 -8.29 -2.59 12.78
N PHE A 279 -7.92 -1.94 11.67
CA PHE A 279 -8.70 -2.05 10.45
C PHE A 279 -8.21 -3.23 9.62
N VAL A 280 -9.14 -4.11 9.26
CA VAL A 280 -8.88 -5.32 8.48
C VAL A 280 -9.86 -5.38 7.32
N ASN A 281 -9.34 -5.50 6.11
CA ASN A 281 -10.14 -5.75 4.91
C ASN A 281 -9.47 -6.74 3.93
N VAL A 282 -8.36 -7.37 4.35
CA VAL A 282 -7.65 -8.41 3.58
C VAL A 282 -8.56 -9.58 3.20
N ASP A 283 -9.61 -9.83 4.00
CA ASP A 283 -10.61 -10.88 3.76
C ASP A 283 -11.39 -10.65 2.46
N ARG A 284 -11.66 -9.37 2.12
CA ARG A 284 -12.44 -8.95 0.95
C ARG A 284 -11.58 -8.54 -0.24
N PHE A 285 -10.37 -8.06 0.00
CA PHE A 285 -9.52 -7.49 -1.05
C PHE A 285 -8.31 -8.35 -1.40
N GLY A 286 -7.92 -9.30 -0.55
CA GLY A 286 -6.63 -9.99 -0.67
C GLY A 286 -5.44 -9.06 -0.40
N ASN A 287 -4.23 -9.53 -0.71
CA ASN A 287 -3.02 -8.74 -0.59
C ASN A 287 -2.75 -7.94 -1.87
N THR A 288 -3.07 -6.66 -1.85
CA THR A 288 -2.82 -5.70 -2.93
C THR A 288 -1.50 -4.93 -2.77
N SER A 289 -0.52 -5.49 -2.04
CA SER A 289 0.81 -4.91 -1.80
C SER A 289 0.75 -3.41 -1.46
N ALA A 290 1.32 -2.52 -2.26
CA ALA A 290 1.41 -1.08 -1.98
C ALA A 290 0.03 -0.41 -1.87
N ALA A 291 -1.01 -0.96 -2.51
CA ALA A 291 -2.36 -0.42 -2.48
C ALA A 291 -3.12 -0.75 -1.19
N SER A 292 -2.66 -1.73 -0.43
CA SER A 292 -3.39 -2.27 0.73
C SER A 292 -3.74 -1.21 1.79
N ILE A 293 -2.75 -0.41 2.21
CA ILE A 293 -2.97 0.65 3.21
C ILE A 293 -3.87 1.76 2.68
N PRO A 294 -3.66 2.37 1.51
CA PRO A 294 -4.54 3.44 1.05
C PRO A 294 -5.96 2.94 0.71
N ILE A 295 -6.14 1.68 0.27
CA ILE A 295 -7.46 1.05 0.13
C ILE A 295 -8.12 0.93 1.52
N ALA A 296 -7.42 0.35 2.50
CA ALA A 296 -7.91 0.18 3.86
C ALA A 296 -8.22 1.51 4.55
N LEU A 297 -7.40 2.54 4.32
CA LEU A 297 -7.64 3.89 4.80
C LEU A 297 -8.92 4.48 4.20
N ASN A 298 -9.11 4.35 2.89
CA ASN A 298 -10.34 4.83 2.27
C ASN A 298 -11.57 4.09 2.84
N ASP A 299 -11.52 2.77 2.94
CA ASP A 299 -12.62 1.96 3.47
C ASP A 299 -12.92 2.30 4.95
N ALA A 300 -11.90 2.53 5.77
CA ALA A 300 -12.07 2.98 7.16
C ALA A 300 -12.74 4.37 7.25
N MET A 301 -12.39 5.30 6.36
CA MET A 301 -13.01 6.62 6.29
C MET A 301 -14.50 6.52 5.90
N GLU A 302 -14.83 5.73 4.86
CA GLU A 302 -16.21 5.51 4.41
C GLU A 302 -17.08 4.85 5.48
N GLN A 303 -16.50 3.95 6.28
CA GLN A 303 -17.19 3.30 7.39
C GLN A 303 -17.27 4.16 8.66
N GLY A 304 -16.79 5.41 8.64
CA GLY A 304 -16.81 6.31 9.80
C GLY A 304 -15.92 5.86 10.97
N ARG A 305 -14.94 4.99 10.70
CA ARG A 305 -13.98 4.48 11.69
C ARG A 305 -12.93 5.51 12.07
N ILE A 306 -12.68 6.48 11.19
CA ILE A 306 -11.78 7.61 11.40
C ILE A 306 -12.62 8.87 11.44
N LYS A 307 -12.42 9.69 12.49
CA LYS A 307 -13.12 10.96 12.69
C LYS A 307 -12.10 12.08 12.80
N GLU A 308 -12.58 13.32 12.77
CA GLU A 308 -11.74 14.46 13.10
C GLU A 308 -11.14 14.30 14.52
N GLY A 309 -9.85 14.53 14.65
CA GLY A 309 -9.07 14.30 15.86
C GLY A 309 -8.51 12.88 15.99
N SER A 310 -8.95 11.91 15.18
CA SER A 310 -8.47 10.53 15.29
C SER A 310 -6.97 10.42 15.00
N THR A 311 -6.26 9.70 15.86
CA THR A 311 -4.85 9.36 15.68
C THR A 311 -4.74 7.96 15.06
N VAL A 312 -4.19 7.91 13.85
CA VAL A 312 -4.09 6.69 13.05
C VAL A 312 -2.62 6.30 12.88
N LEU A 313 -2.31 5.05 13.19
CA LEU A 313 -0.99 4.45 12.97
C LEU A 313 -1.03 3.59 11.71
N PHE A 314 -0.09 3.82 10.81
CA PHE A 314 0.16 3.00 9.63
C PHE A 314 1.51 2.31 9.77
N ALA A 315 1.58 1.04 9.38
CA ALA A 315 2.84 0.29 9.34
C ALA A 315 2.82 -0.68 8.14
N ALA A 316 3.93 -0.77 7.42
CA ALA A 316 4.10 -1.74 6.34
C ALA A 316 5.50 -2.33 6.35
N PHE A 317 5.61 -3.53 5.81
CA PHE A 317 6.85 -4.12 5.32
C PHE A 317 6.62 -4.52 3.86
N GLY A 318 7.68 -4.62 3.06
CA GLY A 318 7.64 -5.09 1.68
C GLY A 318 8.94 -5.79 1.28
N ALA A 319 8.95 -6.39 0.09
CA ALA A 319 10.13 -6.98 -0.54
C ALA A 319 11.35 -6.03 -0.54
N GLY A 320 12.55 -6.57 -0.36
CA GLY A 320 13.78 -5.78 -0.23
C GLY A 320 14.75 -6.27 0.85
N PHE A 321 14.38 -6.39 2.14
CA PHE A 321 13.13 -5.90 2.73
C PHE A 321 13.16 -4.40 2.99
N THR A 322 12.00 -3.77 2.86
CA THR A 322 11.74 -2.38 3.23
C THR A 322 10.61 -2.35 4.25
N TRP A 323 10.64 -1.40 5.18
CA TRP A 323 9.54 -1.19 6.12
C TRP A 323 9.49 0.25 6.60
N GLY A 324 8.32 0.64 7.07
CA GLY A 324 8.10 1.99 7.53
C GLY A 324 6.76 2.17 8.22
N SER A 325 6.57 3.36 8.75
CA SER A 325 5.36 3.74 9.47
C SER A 325 5.10 5.22 9.40
N ILE A 326 3.84 5.58 9.57
CA ILE A 326 3.35 6.95 9.69
C ILE A 326 2.39 7.00 10.87
N VAL A 327 2.50 8.01 11.72
CA VAL A 327 1.41 8.41 12.60
C VAL A 327 0.80 9.68 12.03
N ALA A 328 -0.51 9.70 11.81
CA ALA A 328 -1.22 10.87 11.34
C ALA A 328 -2.44 11.15 12.24
N ARG A 329 -2.72 12.44 12.44
CA ARG A 329 -3.93 12.93 13.10
C ARG A 329 -4.86 13.55 12.07
N PHE A 330 -6.12 13.10 12.05
CA PHE A 330 -7.13 13.47 11.05
C PHE A 330 -7.95 14.69 11.42
#